data_AF-A0A6A0BA80-F1
#
_entry.id   AF-A0A6A0BA80-F1
#
_cell.length_a   1.000
_cell.length_b   1.000
_cell.length_c   1.000
_cell.angle_alpha   90.00
_cell.angle_beta   90.00
_cell.angle_gamma   90.00
#
_symmetry.space_group_name_H-M   'P 1'
#
loop_
_entity.id
_entity.type
_entity.pdbx_description
1 polymer ?
#
loop_
_entity_poly.entity_id
_entity_poly.type
_entity_poly.pdbx_seq_one_letter_code
_entity_poly.pdbx_strand_id
1 'polypeptide(L)'
;MRNRNEIEEDILFLKTMIYYANEVERKFSLVNLKEDSLEQEMFLDSVALMIGQFGEQLDRSKLSYASYIKYRDKYPLHDMKQSRHDIYHEYGTLALETLVKHVKVDMPKWVDDIHRMIRDLEKELEKR
;
A
#
# COMPACT_ATOMS: atom_id res chain seq x y z
N MET A 1 17.62 -12.59 17.77
CA MET A 1 17.44 -13.06 16.39
C MET A 1 15.94 -13.20 16.14
N ARG A 2 15.43 -12.68 15.02
CA ARG A 2 14.04 -12.87 14.62
C ARG A 2 13.74 -14.37 14.46
N ASN A 3 12.56 -14.83 14.84
CA ASN A 3 12.16 -16.21 14.58
C ASN A 3 11.65 -16.36 13.12
N ARG A 4 11.56 -17.59 12.62
CA ARG A 4 11.15 -17.87 11.24
C ARG A 4 9.73 -17.36 10.94
N ASN A 5 8.80 -17.65 11.85
CA ASN A 5 7.37 -17.30 11.70
C ASN A 5 7.17 -15.79 11.54
N GLU A 6 7.89 -14.97 12.30
CA GLU A 6 7.82 -13.50 12.22
C GLU A 6 8.26 -12.99 10.84
N ILE A 7 9.25 -13.64 10.20
CA ILE A 7 9.66 -13.27 8.83
C ILE A 7 8.60 -13.70 7.81
N GLU A 8 8.02 -14.88 7.97
CA GLU A 8 6.95 -15.37 7.10
C GLU A 8 5.68 -14.50 7.20
N GLU A 9 5.31 -14.05 8.42
CA GLU A 9 4.21 -13.11 8.66
C GLU A 9 4.46 -11.74 8.01
N ASP A 10 5.66 -11.17 8.18
CA ASP A 10 6.02 -9.91 7.52
C ASP A 10 5.92 -10.03 5.99
N ILE A 11 6.41 -11.13 5.41
CA ILE A 11 6.30 -11.40 3.97
C ILE A 11 4.83 -11.48 3.56
N LEU A 12 3.97 -12.11 4.36
CA LEU A 12 2.54 -12.21 4.09
C LEU A 12 1.88 -10.83 4.06
N PHE A 13 2.17 -9.95 5.03
CA PHE A 13 1.63 -8.59 5.03
C PHE A 13 2.11 -7.78 3.83
N LEU A 14 3.41 -7.88 3.49
CA LEU A 14 3.96 -7.23 2.30
C LEU A 14 3.32 -7.76 1.00
N LYS A 15 3.10 -9.08 0.87
CA LYS A 15 2.36 -9.67 -0.27
C LYS A 15 0.91 -9.19 -0.31
N THR A 16 0.30 -8.97 0.85
CA THR A 16 -1.06 -8.42 0.96
C THR A 16 -1.13 -6.96 0.50
N MET A 17 -0.08 -6.16 0.74
CA MET A 17 0.04 -4.83 0.14
C MET A 17 0.07 -4.90 -1.40
N ILE A 18 0.86 -5.81 -1.98
CA ILE A 18 0.89 -6.00 -3.45
C ILE A 18 -0.50 -6.36 -3.99
N TYR A 19 -1.24 -7.22 -3.30
CA TYR A 19 -2.62 -7.55 -3.68
C TYR A 19 -3.51 -6.29 -3.75
N TYR A 20 -3.47 -5.43 -2.73
CA TYR A 20 -4.26 -4.19 -2.73
C TYR A 20 -3.81 -3.20 -3.82
N ALA A 21 -2.50 -3.10 -4.09
CA ALA A 21 -1.99 -2.27 -5.17
C ALA A 21 -2.49 -2.74 -6.55
N ASN A 22 -2.55 -4.06 -6.79
CA ASN A 22 -3.11 -4.62 -8.02
C ASN A 22 -4.62 -4.34 -8.12
N GLU A 23 -5.36 -4.42 -7.01
CA GLU A 23 -6.78 -4.07 -6.98
C GLU A 23 -7.02 -2.57 -7.25
N VAL A 24 -6.12 -1.69 -6.77
CA VAL A 24 -6.11 -0.26 -7.10
C VAL A 24 -5.99 -0.06 -8.61
N GLU A 25 -4.99 -0.66 -9.25
CA GLU A 25 -4.77 -0.55 -10.69
C GLU A 25 -5.99 -1.07 -11.47
N ARG A 26 -6.47 -2.27 -11.12
CA ARG A 26 -7.62 -2.90 -11.77
C ARG A 26 -8.87 -2.03 -11.69
N LYS A 27 -9.20 -1.51 -10.52
CA LYS A 27 -10.40 -0.67 -10.32
C LYS A 27 -10.24 0.69 -10.99
N PHE A 28 -9.07 1.30 -10.88
CA PHE A 28 -8.82 2.60 -11.49
C PHE A 28 -8.83 2.54 -13.02
N SER A 29 -8.53 1.39 -13.63
CA SER A 29 -8.67 1.21 -15.09
C SER A 29 -10.10 1.36 -15.61
N LEU A 30 -11.09 1.23 -14.72
CA LEU A 30 -12.52 1.38 -15.03
C LEU A 30 -13.02 2.83 -14.83
N VAL A 31 -12.18 3.70 -14.26
CA VAL A 31 -12.54 5.08 -13.94
C VAL A 31 -12.47 5.95 -15.19
N ASN A 32 -13.57 6.63 -15.49
CA ASN A 32 -13.65 7.68 -16.50
C ASN A 32 -13.74 9.05 -15.82
N LEU A 33 -12.59 9.72 -15.66
CA LEU A 33 -12.50 11.03 -14.99
C LEU A 33 -13.27 12.17 -15.68
N LYS A 34 -13.83 11.96 -16.88
CA LYS A 34 -14.64 12.95 -17.59
C LYS A 34 -16.15 12.77 -17.35
N GLU A 35 -16.52 11.68 -16.69
CA GLU A 35 -17.89 11.32 -16.43
C GLU A 35 -18.25 11.63 -14.98
N ASP A 36 -19.35 12.36 -14.82
CA ASP A 36 -19.93 12.73 -13.53
C ASP A 36 -21.16 11.85 -13.28
N SER A 37 -20.92 10.67 -12.71
CA SER A 37 -21.95 9.69 -12.39
C SER A 37 -21.67 9.02 -11.05
N LEU A 38 -22.74 8.59 -10.36
CA LEU A 38 -22.64 7.87 -9.09
C LEU A 38 -21.77 6.60 -9.21
N GLU A 39 -21.81 5.94 -10.37
CA GLU A 39 -20.97 4.77 -10.63
C GLU A 39 -19.47 5.14 -10.60
N GLN A 40 -19.09 6.26 -11.21
CA GLN A 40 -17.70 6.75 -11.18
C GLN A 40 -17.26 7.17 -9.77
N GLU A 41 -18.14 7.84 -9.01
CA GLU A 41 -17.89 8.16 -7.60
C GLU A 41 -17.62 6.90 -6.78
N MET A 42 -18.46 5.87 -6.94
CA MET A 42 -18.29 4.58 -6.26
C MET A 42 -16.98 3.86 -6.65
N PHE A 43 -16.55 3.95 -7.91
CA PHE A 43 -15.26 3.40 -8.32
C PHE A 43 -14.10 4.13 -7.66
N LEU A 44 -14.13 5.47 -7.64
CA LEU A 44 -13.11 6.28 -7.00
C LEU A 44 -13.02 6.00 -5.49
N ASP A 45 -14.16 5.91 -4.80
CA ASP A 45 -14.22 5.52 -3.39
C ASP A 45 -13.66 4.12 -3.15
N SER A 46 -13.97 3.17 -4.05
CA SER A 46 -13.43 1.83 -3.96
C SER A 46 -11.90 1.81 -4.13
N VAL A 47 -11.34 2.64 -5.02
CA VAL A 47 -9.90 2.80 -5.19
C VAL A 47 -9.28 3.39 -3.92
N ALA A 48 -9.86 4.46 -3.37
CA ALA A 48 -9.41 5.07 -2.13
C ALA A 48 -9.42 4.09 -0.95
N LEU A 49 -10.45 3.24 -0.84
CA LEU A 49 -10.51 2.17 0.14
C LEU A 49 -9.37 1.16 -0.02
N MET A 50 -9.06 0.74 -1.24
CA MET A 50 -7.95 -0.21 -1.48
C MET A 50 -6.60 0.40 -1.12
N ILE A 51 -6.36 1.68 -1.40
CA ILE A 51 -5.16 2.41 -0.94
C ILE A 51 -5.12 2.45 0.60
N GLY A 52 -6.28 2.64 1.24
CA GLY A 52 -6.37 2.53 2.69
C GLY A 52 -5.96 1.17 3.24
N GLN A 53 -6.44 0.08 2.61
CA GLN A 53 -6.08 -1.28 3.00
C GLN A 53 -4.62 -1.62 2.72
N PHE A 54 -4.01 -1.02 1.68
CA PHE A 54 -2.58 -1.09 1.41
C PHE A 54 -1.78 -0.51 2.58
N GLY A 55 -2.06 0.73 2.99
CA GLY A 55 -1.33 1.39 4.08
C GLY A 55 -1.55 0.72 5.45
N GLU A 56 -2.74 0.14 5.67
CA GLU A 56 -3.11 -0.57 6.89
C GLU A 56 -2.25 -1.82 7.17
N GLN A 57 -1.53 -2.35 6.18
CA GLN A 57 -0.60 -3.47 6.40
C GLN A 57 0.69 -3.05 7.11
N LEU A 58 0.97 -1.74 7.16
CA LEU A 58 2.11 -1.16 7.89
C LEU A 58 1.74 -0.76 9.33
N ASP A 59 0.60 -1.22 9.84
CA ASP A 59 0.29 -1.04 11.24
C ASP A 59 1.28 -1.79 12.15
N ARG A 60 1.52 -1.25 13.36
CA ARG A 60 2.44 -1.83 14.35
C ARG A 60 2.01 -3.23 14.80
N SER A 61 0.74 -3.56 14.63
CA SER A 61 0.18 -4.88 14.91
C SER A 61 0.43 -5.92 13.80
N LYS A 62 0.96 -5.52 12.64
CA LYS A 62 1.15 -6.39 11.47
C LYS A 62 2.61 -6.51 11.08
N LEU A 63 3.23 -5.42 10.63
CA LEU A 63 4.65 -5.43 10.29
C LEU A 63 5.47 -5.42 11.58
N SER A 64 6.35 -6.40 11.75
CA SER A 64 7.20 -6.50 12.92
C SER A 64 8.06 -5.25 13.10
N TYR A 65 8.33 -4.90 14.36
CA TYR A 65 9.20 -3.76 14.67
C TYR A 65 10.61 -3.94 14.06
N ALA A 66 11.10 -5.17 13.97
CA ALA A 66 12.38 -5.46 13.37
C ALA A 66 12.41 -5.13 11.87
N SER A 67 11.39 -5.53 11.11
CA SER A 67 11.26 -5.15 9.69
C SER A 67 11.03 -3.66 9.50
N TYR A 68 10.21 -3.04 10.35
CA TYR A 68 10.01 -1.59 10.31
C TYR A 68 11.34 -0.84 10.46
N ILE A 69 12.14 -1.14 11.50
CA ILE A 69 13.45 -0.51 11.71
C ILE A 69 14.42 -0.78 10.55
N LYS A 70 14.40 -1.99 9.99
CA LYS A 70 15.28 -2.38 8.86
C LYS A 70 15.01 -1.55 7.59
N TYR A 71 13.77 -1.11 7.38
CA TYR A 71 13.30 -0.56 6.12
C TYR A 71 12.88 0.92 6.18
N ARG A 72 12.57 1.48 7.35
CA ARG A 72 12.06 2.86 7.49
C ARG A 72 12.96 3.95 6.91
N ASP A 73 14.28 3.73 6.88
CA ASP A 73 15.26 4.71 6.38
C ASP A 73 15.60 4.48 4.90
N LYS A 74 15.09 3.39 4.30
CA LYS A 74 15.32 3.01 2.90
C LYS A 74 14.12 3.27 2.01
N TYR A 75 12.92 3.20 2.59
CA TYR A 75 11.66 3.25 1.86
C TYR A 75 10.66 4.15 2.60
N PRO A 76 9.74 4.81 1.88
CA PRO A 76 8.82 5.78 2.45
C PRO A 76 7.63 5.10 3.16
N LEU A 77 7.91 4.27 4.18
CA LEU A 77 6.88 3.51 4.90
C LEU A 77 5.85 4.41 5.60
N HIS A 78 6.27 5.61 6.02
CA HIS A 78 5.37 6.59 6.60
C HIS A 78 4.35 7.07 5.55
N ASP A 79 4.81 7.49 4.37
CA ASP A 79 3.96 7.97 3.29
C ASP A 79 3.01 6.88 2.79
N MET A 80 3.51 5.64 2.66
CA MET A 80 2.68 4.48 2.32
C MET A 80 1.51 4.31 3.31
N LYS A 81 1.79 4.42 4.62
CA LYS A 81 0.77 4.33 5.67
C LYS A 81 -0.19 5.53 5.67
N GLN A 82 0.34 6.72 5.37
CA GLN A 82 -0.38 7.99 5.46
C GLN A 82 -1.30 8.24 4.25
N SER A 83 -1.06 7.57 3.12
CA SER A 83 -1.79 7.72 1.86
C SER A 83 -3.32 7.75 1.99
N ARG A 84 -3.90 6.94 2.89
CA ARG A 84 -5.35 6.99 3.18
C ARG A 84 -5.79 8.36 3.70
N HIS A 85 -5.04 8.91 4.65
CA HIS A 85 -5.37 10.19 5.26
C HIS A 85 -5.27 11.31 4.23
N ASP A 86 -4.24 11.26 3.38
CA ASP A 86 -4.01 12.24 2.32
C ASP A 86 -5.18 12.30 1.34
N ILE A 87 -5.83 11.16 1.10
CA ILE A 87 -7.00 11.04 0.22
C ILE A 87 -8.28 11.57 0.87
N TYR A 88 -8.44 11.46 2.19
CA TYR A 88 -9.67 11.78 2.94
C TYR A 88 -9.60 13.04 3.81
N HIS A 89 -8.54 13.83 3.68
CA HIS A 89 -8.24 14.91 4.62
C HIS A 89 -9.15 16.14 4.52
N GLU A 90 -9.89 16.30 3.41
CA GLU A 90 -10.87 17.37 3.22
C GLU A 90 -12.27 16.91 3.65
N TYR A 91 -12.52 16.80 4.96
CA TYR A 91 -13.86 16.62 5.58
C TYR A 91 -14.88 15.83 4.73
N GLY A 92 -14.54 14.59 4.34
CA GLY A 92 -15.43 13.66 3.64
C GLY A 92 -15.47 13.78 2.12
N THR A 93 -14.69 14.69 1.52
CA THR A 93 -14.53 14.80 0.07
C THR A 93 -13.22 14.14 -0.36
N LEU A 94 -13.30 13.28 -1.38
CA LEU A 94 -12.14 12.67 -2.00
C LEU A 94 -11.28 13.75 -2.69
N ALA A 95 -10.02 13.89 -2.27
CA ALA A 95 -9.06 14.72 -2.99
C ALA A 95 -8.62 14.02 -4.29
N LEU A 96 -9.38 14.20 -5.38
CA LEU A 96 -9.20 13.49 -6.64
C LEU A 96 -7.77 13.60 -7.20
N GLU A 97 -7.16 14.79 -7.14
CA GLU A 97 -5.78 15.00 -7.58
C GLU A 97 -4.79 14.14 -6.78
N THR A 98 -4.95 14.08 -5.46
CA THR A 98 -4.14 13.25 -4.56
C THR A 98 -4.35 11.77 -4.84
N LEU A 99 -5.60 11.34 -5.04
CA LEU A 99 -5.89 9.95 -5.42
C LEU A 99 -5.19 9.58 -6.72
N VAL A 100 -5.34 10.40 -7.77
CA VAL A 100 -4.72 10.16 -9.08
C VAL A 100 -3.20 10.13 -8.98
N LYS A 101 -2.59 11.02 -8.19
CA LYS A 101 -1.15 11.00 -7.91
C LYS A 101 -0.73 9.68 -7.28
N HIS A 102 -1.40 9.25 -6.21
CA HIS A 102 -1.05 7.99 -5.55
C HIS A 102 -1.15 6.80 -6.50
N VAL A 103 -2.23 6.72 -7.29
CA VAL A 103 -2.42 5.61 -8.23
C VAL A 103 -1.35 5.61 -9.33
N LYS A 104 -1.11 6.76 -9.97
CA LYS A 104 -0.27 6.82 -11.19
C LYS A 104 1.21 6.98 -10.92
N VAL A 105 1.60 7.52 -9.76
CA VAL A 105 2.98 7.92 -9.47
C VAL A 105 3.55 7.16 -8.29
N ASP A 106 2.83 7.11 -7.17
CA ASP A 106 3.40 6.59 -5.92
C ASP A 106 3.30 5.07 -5.83
N MET A 107 2.13 4.49 -6.11
CA MET A 107 1.88 3.05 -6.03
C MET A 107 2.86 2.20 -6.85
N PRO A 108 3.17 2.53 -8.13
CA PRO A 108 4.15 1.75 -8.89
C PRO A 108 5.52 1.69 -8.22
N LYS A 109 5.98 2.80 -7.64
CA LYS A 109 7.27 2.87 -6.93
C LYS A 109 7.23 2.08 -5.63
N TRP A 110 6.13 2.18 -4.89
CA TRP A 110 5.95 1.47 -3.64
C TRP A 110 5.85 -0.05 -3.84
N VAL A 111 5.21 -0.50 -4.91
CA VAL A 111 5.18 -1.92 -5.32
C VAL A 111 6.59 -2.44 -5.56
N ASP A 112 7.43 -1.69 -6.28
CA ASP A 112 8.83 -2.06 -6.52
C ASP A 112 9.63 -2.15 -5.20
N ASP A 113 9.42 -1.20 -4.28
CA ASP A 113 10.03 -1.19 -2.95
C ASP A 113 9.62 -2.43 -2.15
N ILE A 114 8.33 -2.76 -2.13
CA ILE A 114 7.78 -3.92 -1.42
C ILE A 114 8.35 -5.23 -1.99
N HIS A 115 8.46 -5.34 -3.31
CA HIS A 115 9.12 -6.49 -3.95
C HIS A 115 10.60 -6.61 -3.56
N ARG A 116 11.31 -5.49 -3.36
CA ARG A 116 12.68 -5.52 -2.81
C ARG A 116 12.70 -5.99 -1.36
N MET A 117 11.77 -5.52 -0.52
CA MET A 117 11.65 -5.96 0.89
C MET A 117 11.36 -7.46 1.00
N ILE A 118 10.40 -7.97 0.23
CA ILE A 118 10.04 -9.40 0.22
C ILE A 118 11.27 -10.24 -0.16
N ARG A 119 11.96 -9.91 -1.25
CA ARG A 119 13.17 -10.64 -1.68
C ARG A 119 14.28 -10.65 -0.63
N ASP A 120 14.44 -9.55 0.11
CA ASP A 120 15.44 -9.47 1.18
C ASP A 120 15.06 -10.34 2.39
N LEU A 121 13.76 -10.42 2.74
CA LEU A 121 13.26 -11.29 3.80
C LEU A 121 13.31 -12.78 3.39
N GLU A 122 12.98 -13.11 2.14
CA GLU A 122 13.09 -14.49 1.62
C GLU A 122 14.54 -14.99 1.66
N LYS A 123 15.52 -14.15 1.30
CA LYS A 123 16.95 -14.45 1.48
C LYS A 123 17.37 -14.62 2.94
N GLU A 124 16.71 -13.94 3.88
CA GLU A 124 16.96 -14.12 5.31
C GLU A 124 16.45 -15.48 5.79
N LEU A 125 15.33 -15.96 5.25
CA LEU A 125 14.79 -17.29 5.53
C LEU A 125 15.68 -18.42 4.99
N GLU A 126 16.25 -18.26 3.80
CA GLU A 126 17.12 -19.27 3.18
C GLU A 126 18.44 -19.48 3.93
N LYS A 127 18.92 -18.46 4.63
CA LYS A 127 20.20 -18.50 5.38
C LYS A 127 20.06 -19.11 6.78
N ARG A 128 18.88 -19.60 7.14
CA ARG A 128 18.53 -20.16 8.44
C ARG A 128 18.23 -21.65 8.33
#